data_AF-A0A4Y7KWC4-F1
#
_entry.id   AF-A0A4Y7KWC4-F1
#
_cell.length_a   1.000
_cell.length_b   1.000
_cell.length_c   1.000
_cell.angle_alpha   90.00
_cell.angle_beta   90.00
_cell.angle_gamma   90.00
#
_symmetry.space_group_name_H-M   'P 1'
#
loop_
_entity.id
_entity.type
_entity.pdbx_description
1 polymer ?
#
loop_
_entity_poly.entity_id
_entity_poly.type
_entity_poly.pdbx_seq_one_letter_code
_entity_poly.pdbx_strand_id
1 'polypeptide(L)'
;MKILLSVVVNSDESGAVKVGGSGERGDGLCDYDQRSPNRWFYGDKMVEVDFLMKLFEKILKEELDSFMRQGVRISVIGDSRKLPRSLQKCITKVTETTKRNSGCHLIMAVNYSGRTDIVHACRRISNKVKDGLIQPEDIDERLITHELETKCTEFPHPDLLIRTSGELRLSNFLMWQLAYTELYFDESFWPDFGEKEFVQALHSFQRRQRRFGGQNDDNLVNQKS
;
A
#
# COMPACT_ATOMS: atom_id res chain seq x y z
N MET A 1 16.13 3.53 -7.66
CA MET A 1 15.07 2.52 -7.49
C MET A 1 14.35 2.83 -6.20
N LYS A 2 13.09 3.26 -6.30
CA LYS A 2 12.28 3.67 -5.15
C LYS A 2 11.39 2.50 -4.77
N ILE A 3 11.76 1.80 -3.70
CA ILE A 3 11.06 0.62 -3.22
C ILE A 3 10.14 1.09 -2.09
N LEU A 4 8.84 1.05 -2.34
CA LEU A 4 7.85 1.25 -1.31
C LEU A 4 7.54 -0.12 -0.70
N LEU A 5 8.13 -0.42 0.46
CA LEU A 5 7.75 -1.60 1.23
C LEU A 5 6.47 -1.27 1.99
N SER A 6 5.35 -1.81 1.53
CA SER A 6 4.05 -1.59 2.15
C SER A 6 3.59 -2.81 2.94
N VAL A 7 3.49 -2.66 4.25
CA VAL A 7 2.73 -3.58 5.10
C VAL A 7 1.28 -3.09 5.10
N VAL A 8 0.35 -3.91 4.61
CA VAL A 8 -1.09 -3.62 4.66
C VAL A 8 -1.69 -4.26 5.92
N VAL A 9 -2.30 -3.48 6.81
CA VAL A 9 -2.98 -3.99 8.02
C VAL A 9 -4.44 -3.56 7.97
N ASN A 10 -5.34 -4.36 7.40
CA ASN A 10 -6.77 -3.98 7.26
C ASN A 10 -7.63 -4.44 8.44
N SER A 11 -8.60 -3.63 8.86
CA SER A 11 -9.48 -3.91 10.01
C SER A 11 -10.96 -4.12 9.66
N ASP A 12 -11.35 -4.23 8.39
CA ASP A 12 -12.77 -4.21 8.01
C ASP A 12 -13.46 -5.59 7.97
N GLU A 13 -14.78 -5.56 8.19
CA GLU A 13 -15.83 -6.56 8.58
C GLU A 13 -15.83 -7.96 7.92
N SER A 14 -14.86 -8.26 7.07
CA SER A 14 -14.55 -9.61 6.56
C SER A 14 -13.53 -10.37 7.42
N GLY A 15 -12.89 -9.69 8.39
CA GLY A 15 -11.98 -10.30 9.36
C GLY A 15 -10.68 -10.86 8.76
N ALA A 16 -10.17 -10.26 7.70
CA ALA A 16 -8.86 -10.60 7.12
C ALA A 16 -7.87 -9.44 7.32
N VAL A 17 -7.02 -9.55 8.35
CA VAL A 17 -5.83 -8.70 8.49
C VAL A 17 -4.74 -9.33 7.62
N LYS A 18 -4.52 -8.79 6.42
CA LYS A 18 -3.51 -9.33 5.48
C LYS A 18 -2.13 -8.72 5.70
N VAL A 19 -1.41 -9.16 6.73
CA VAL A 19 0.03 -8.90 6.85
C VAL A 19 0.76 -9.77 5.82
N GLY A 20 0.88 -9.30 4.58
CA GLY A 20 1.62 -9.97 3.51
C GLY A 20 1.14 -11.40 3.19
N GLY A 21 0.43 -11.57 2.08
CA GLY A 21 0.26 -12.85 1.37
C GLY A 21 -0.53 -13.99 2.05
N SER A 22 -1.42 -14.63 1.26
CA SER A 22 -2.31 -15.78 1.57
C SER A 22 -3.53 -15.48 2.49
N GLY A 23 -4.76 -15.96 2.27
CA GLY A 23 -5.33 -16.84 1.23
C GLY A 23 -6.89 -16.85 1.27
N GLU A 24 -7.50 -17.32 0.16
CA GLU A 24 -8.87 -17.83 -0.08
C GLU A 24 -10.10 -16.92 0.24
N ARG A 25 -11.18 -16.79 -0.54
CA ARG A 25 -11.75 -17.51 -1.70
C ARG A 25 -12.16 -16.48 -2.77
N GLY A 26 -12.07 -16.86 -4.04
CA GLY A 26 -12.87 -16.22 -5.07
C GLY A 26 -14.32 -16.62 -4.86
N ASP A 27 -15.22 -15.65 -4.95
CA ASP A 27 -16.58 -15.87 -5.42
C ASP A 27 -17.12 -14.53 -5.93
N GLY A 28 -17.86 -14.64 -7.03
CA GLY A 28 -18.38 -13.52 -7.79
C GLY A 28 -19.38 -12.69 -6.99
N LEU A 29 -19.74 -11.55 -7.57
CA LEU A 29 -21.01 -10.90 -7.25
C LEU A 29 -22.12 -11.95 -7.20
N CYS A 30 -22.71 -12.13 -6.01
CA CYS A 30 -24.12 -12.51 -5.86
C CYS A 30 -24.63 -11.91 -4.55
N ASP A 31 -25.30 -10.79 -4.72
CA ASP A 31 -26.33 -10.28 -3.83
C ASP A 31 -27.45 -11.33 -3.72
N TYR A 32 -27.48 -12.10 -2.62
CA TYR A 32 -28.66 -12.68 -1.96
C TYR A 32 -28.20 -13.68 -0.89
N ASP A 33 -28.39 -13.38 0.39
CA ASP A 33 -28.61 -14.45 1.38
C ASP A 33 -29.64 -14.02 2.42
N GLN A 34 -30.85 -14.54 2.22
CA GLN A 34 -31.90 -14.57 3.23
C GLN A 34 -31.70 -15.82 4.12
N ARG A 35 -31.52 -15.57 5.43
CA ARG A 35 -31.76 -16.50 6.55
C ARG A 35 -30.81 -17.70 6.68
N SER A 36 -29.89 -17.61 7.65
CA SER A 36 -29.48 -18.75 8.49
C SER A 36 -29.09 -18.30 9.91
N PRO A 37 -29.67 -18.88 10.98
CA PRO A 37 -29.52 -18.40 12.35
C PRO A 37 -28.39 -19.11 13.16
N ASN A 38 -27.28 -19.47 12.52
CA ASN A 38 -26.19 -20.20 13.20
C ASN A 38 -24.89 -19.38 13.24
N ARG A 39 -24.74 -18.68 14.38
CA ARG A 39 -23.68 -17.75 14.76
C ARG A 39 -22.45 -18.49 15.33
N TRP A 40 -21.56 -19.00 14.47
CA TRP A 40 -20.30 -19.65 14.93
C TRP A 40 -19.01 -19.31 14.15
N PHE A 41 -19.04 -18.45 13.12
CA PHE A 41 -17.85 -18.10 12.32
C PHE A 41 -17.17 -16.76 12.66
N TYR A 42 -17.60 -16.10 13.75
CA TYR A 42 -17.06 -14.77 14.15
C TYR A 42 -16.02 -14.81 15.28
N GLY A 43 -15.89 -15.93 16.00
CA GLY A 43 -14.96 -16.04 17.14
C GLY A 43 -13.49 -16.07 16.73
N ASP A 44 -13.14 -16.93 15.77
CA ASP A 44 -11.75 -17.17 15.37
C ASP A 44 -11.11 -15.97 14.66
N LYS A 45 -11.90 -15.25 13.85
CA LYS A 45 -11.45 -14.05 13.13
C LYS A 45 -11.05 -12.92 14.08
N MET A 46 -11.79 -12.72 15.18
CA MET A 46 -11.45 -11.67 16.15
C MET A 46 -10.17 -11.98 16.91
N VAL A 47 -9.91 -13.26 17.20
CA VAL A 47 -8.67 -13.71 17.86
C VAL A 47 -7.47 -13.52 16.94
N GLU A 48 -7.59 -13.88 15.66
CA GLU A 48 -6.52 -13.69 14.67
C GLU A 48 -6.21 -12.20 14.45
N VAL A 49 -7.26 -11.37 14.30
CA VAL A 49 -7.13 -9.92 14.17
C VAL A 49 -6.39 -9.34 15.39
N ASP A 50 -6.83 -9.68 16.60
CA ASP A 50 -6.21 -9.19 17.83
C ASP A 50 -4.76 -9.66 17.99
N PHE A 51 -4.46 -10.90 17.60
CA PHE A 51 -3.10 -11.43 17.60
C PHE A 51 -2.20 -10.64 16.65
N LEU A 52 -2.67 -10.37 15.43
CA LEU A 52 -1.92 -9.60 14.44
C LEU A 52 -1.71 -8.15 14.87
N MET A 53 -2.69 -7.51 15.51
CA MET A 53 -2.50 -6.16 16.08
C MET A 53 -1.44 -6.13 17.18
N LYS A 54 -1.45 -7.13 18.09
CA LYS A 54 -0.44 -7.26 19.14
C LYS A 54 0.94 -7.55 18.59
N LEU A 55 1.04 -8.42 17.59
CA LEU A 55 2.29 -8.72 16.91
C LEU A 55 2.87 -7.48 16.22
N PHE A 56 2.03 -6.73 15.50
CA PHE A 56 2.44 -5.48 14.87
C PHE A 56 2.91 -4.44 15.89
N GLU A 57 2.18 -4.29 17.01
CA GLU A 57 2.60 -3.41 18.11
C GLU A 57 3.95 -3.83 18.71
N LYS A 58 4.16 -5.13 18.89
CA LYS A 58 5.42 -5.69 19.41
C LYS A 58 6.59 -5.39 18.49
N ILE A 59 6.47 -5.70 17.19
CA ILE A 59 7.51 -5.46 16.19
C ILE A 59 7.89 -3.97 16.15
N LEU A 60 6.90 -3.07 16.13
CA LEU A 60 7.17 -1.62 16.12
C LEU A 60 7.93 -1.13 17.36
N LYS A 61 7.68 -1.74 18.53
CA LYS A 61 8.39 -1.40 19.77
C LYS A 61 9.82 -1.94 19.78
N GLU A 62 10.00 -3.19 19.36
CA GLU A 62 11.30 -3.87 19.35
C GLU A 62 12.25 -3.26 18.31
N GLU A 63 11.73 -2.85 17.15
CA GLU A 63 12.53 -2.30 16.05
C GLU A 63 12.78 -0.79 16.14
N LEU A 64 12.14 -0.04 17.04
CA LEU A 64 12.26 1.42 17.10
C LEU A 64 13.71 1.90 17.24
N ASP A 65 14.49 1.28 18.13
CA ASP A 65 15.90 1.66 18.32
C ASP A 65 16.73 1.33 17.06
N SER A 66 16.37 0.26 16.34
CA SER A 66 16.98 -0.11 15.06
C SER A 66 16.69 0.94 14.00
N PHE A 67 15.42 1.34 13.84
CA PHE A 67 15.00 2.40 12.93
C PHE A 67 15.72 3.71 13.22
N MET A 68 15.90 4.07 14.49
CA MET A 68 16.64 5.28 14.86
C MET A 68 18.13 5.18 14.52
N ARG A 69 18.80 4.06 14.83
CA ARG A 69 20.22 3.86 14.48
C ARG A 69 20.46 3.89 12.97
N GLN A 70 19.53 3.34 12.20
CA GLN A 70 19.62 3.28 10.73
C GLN A 70 19.09 4.56 10.04
N GLY A 71 18.57 5.52 10.79
CA GLY A 71 17.97 6.73 10.23
C GLY A 71 16.76 6.43 9.35
N VAL A 72 15.97 5.41 9.67
CA VAL A 72 14.71 5.09 8.97
C VAL A 72 13.64 6.09 9.39
N ARG A 73 13.00 6.76 8.43
CA ARG A 73 11.81 7.58 8.65
C ARG A 73 10.57 6.72 8.45
N ILE A 74 9.62 6.78 9.37
CA ILE A 74 8.37 6.02 9.28
C ILE A 74 7.19 6.96 9.06
N SER A 75 6.30 6.59 8.15
CA SER A 75 5.01 7.25 7.95
C SER A 75 3.90 6.21 7.84
N VAL A 76 2.67 6.62 8.11
CA VAL A 76 1.50 5.76 8.02
C VAL A 76 0.46 6.41 7.13
N ILE A 77 -0.13 5.62 6.24
CA ILE A 77 -1.30 5.96 5.42
C ILE A 77 -2.44 5.01 5.79
N GLY A 78 -3.68 5.43 5.53
CA GLY A 78 -4.92 4.75 5.87
C GLY A 78 -5.51 5.18 7.22
N ASP A 79 -6.57 4.50 7.65
CA ASP A 79 -7.31 4.87 8.86
C ASP A 79 -6.85 4.09 10.10
N SER A 80 -5.92 4.68 10.86
CA SER A 80 -5.45 4.10 12.12
C SER A 80 -6.44 4.21 13.29
N ARG A 81 -7.56 4.96 13.14
CA ARG A 81 -8.50 5.18 14.26
C ARG A 81 -9.28 3.93 14.65
N LYS A 82 -9.39 2.97 13.73
CA LYS A 82 -10.03 1.67 13.98
C LYS A 82 -9.14 0.67 14.74
N LEU A 83 -7.86 1.00 14.95
CA LEU A 83 -6.93 0.12 15.66
C LEU A 83 -7.09 0.21 17.19
N PRO A 84 -6.59 -0.79 17.95
CA PRO A 84 -6.49 -0.68 19.41
C PRO A 84 -5.73 0.59 19.85
N ARG A 85 -6.19 1.23 20.93
CA ARG A 85 -5.58 2.49 21.44
C ARG A 85 -4.09 2.35 21.76
N SER A 86 -3.64 1.17 22.21
CA SER A 86 -2.23 0.90 22.47
C SER A 86 -1.39 0.99 21.20
N LEU A 87 -1.87 0.36 20.12
CA LEU A 87 -1.23 0.38 18.81
C LEU A 87 -1.27 1.78 18.18
N GLN A 88 -2.38 2.53 18.32
CA GLN A 88 -2.43 3.92 17.87
C GLN A 88 -1.34 4.77 18.54
N LYS A 89 -1.19 4.67 19.88
CA LYS A 89 -0.12 5.36 20.62
C LYS A 89 1.27 4.91 20.18
N CYS A 90 1.44 3.61 19.90
CA CYS A 90 2.70 3.06 19.41
C CYS A 90 3.06 3.66 18.04
N ILE A 91 2.13 3.64 17.09
CA ILE A 91 2.28 4.23 15.76
C ILE A 91 2.66 5.71 15.88
N THR A 92 1.90 6.50 16.65
CA THR A 92 2.20 7.93 16.87
C THR A 92 3.60 8.14 17.45
N LYS A 93 4.01 7.32 18.43
CA LYS A 93 5.36 7.41 19.00
C LYS A 93 6.42 7.14 17.93
N VAL A 94 6.28 6.07 17.15
CA VAL A 94 7.26 5.66 16.14
C VAL A 94 7.37 6.70 15.01
N THR A 95 6.24 7.17 14.47
CA THR A 95 6.24 8.18 13.41
C THR A 95 6.83 9.50 13.89
N GLU A 96 6.48 9.95 15.10
CA GLU A 96 6.98 11.22 15.64
C GLU A 96 8.47 11.15 15.99
N THR A 97 8.94 10.02 16.52
CA THR A 97 10.35 9.81 16.86
C THR A 97 11.22 9.76 15.61
N THR A 98 10.74 9.15 14.53
CA THR A 98 11.50 8.97 13.28
C THR A 98 11.30 10.09 12.25
N LYS A 99 10.45 11.09 12.52
CA LYS A 99 10.01 12.08 11.52
C LYS A 99 11.14 12.91 10.88
N ARG A 100 12.24 13.11 11.61
CA ARG A 100 13.40 13.91 11.17
C ARG A 100 14.50 13.07 10.53
N ASN A 101 14.32 11.75 10.46
CA ASN A 101 15.30 10.86 9.87
C ASN A 101 15.31 11.06 8.34
N SER A 102 16.49 10.93 7.73
CA SER A 102 16.73 11.20 6.31
C SER A 102 17.24 9.97 5.53
N GLY A 103 17.29 8.80 6.17
CA GLY A 103 17.63 7.54 5.51
C GLY A 103 16.42 6.95 4.78
N CYS A 104 16.24 5.64 4.88
CA CYS A 104 15.11 4.95 4.22
C CYS A 104 13.77 5.49 4.73
N HIS A 105 12.82 5.76 3.82
CA HIS A 105 11.46 6.16 4.17
C HIS A 105 10.51 4.97 4.03
N LEU A 106 10.13 4.39 5.17
CA LEU A 106 9.15 3.31 5.25
C LEU A 106 7.74 3.89 5.43
N ILE A 107 6.81 3.52 4.53
CA ILE A 107 5.41 3.94 4.62
C ILE A 107 4.54 2.70 4.84
N MET A 108 3.89 2.66 6.00
CA MET A 108 3.01 1.55 6.38
C MET A 108 1.57 1.90 6.03
N ALA A 109 0.85 0.97 5.38
CA ALA A 109 -0.52 1.17 4.96
C ALA A 109 -1.46 0.46 5.95
N VAL A 110 -2.11 1.20 6.83
CA VAL A 110 -2.93 0.65 7.91
C VAL A 110 -4.38 1.00 7.67
N ASN A 111 -5.20 -0.02 7.47
CA ASN A 111 -6.59 0.07 7.06
C ASN A 111 -6.76 0.98 5.83
N TYR A 112 -5.93 0.70 4.82
CA TYR A 112 -5.80 1.50 3.61
C TYR A 112 -6.55 0.86 2.44
N SER A 113 -7.18 1.71 1.64
CA SER A 113 -7.91 1.35 0.42
C SER A 113 -7.68 2.44 -0.62
N GLY A 114 -7.15 2.09 -1.79
CA GLY A 114 -6.88 3.04 -2.87
C GLY A 114 -8.14 3.76 -3.34
N ARG A 115 -9.27 3.06 -3.43
CA ARG A 115 -10.57 3.68 -3.70
C ARG A 115 -10.97 4.70 -2.63
N THR A 116 -10.78 4.35 -1.36
CA THR A 116 -11.13 5.23 -0.24
C THR A 116 -10.23 6.48 -0.23
N ASP A 117 -8.94 6.31 -0.50
CA ASP A 117 -7.96 7.40 -0.63
C ASP A 117 -8.38 8.38 -1.74
N ILE A 118 -8.74 7.88 -2.92
CA ILE A 118 -9.25 8.71 -4.02
C ILE A 118 -10.52 9.46 -3.62
N VAL A 119 -11.48 8.79 -2.98
CA VAL A 119 -12.72 9.45 -2.49
C VAL A 119 -12.39 10.55 -1.49
N HIS A 120 -11.44 10.31 -0.57
CA HIS A 120 -10.99 11.32 0.38
C HIS A 120 -10.28 12.49 -0.32
N ALA A 121 -9.45 12.24 -1.32
CA ALA A 121 -8.80 13.28 -2.11
C ALA A 121 -9.83 14.15 -2.84
N CYS A 122 -10.82 13.53 -3.51
CA CYS A 122 -11.92 14.27 -4.15
C CYS A 122 -12.67 15.16 -3.14
N ARG A 123 -13.02 14.64 -1.96
CA ARG A 123 -13.68 15.44 -0.90
C ARG A 123 -12.82 16.63 -0.44
N ARG A 124 -11.51 16.44 -0.28
CA ARG A 124 -10.57 17.53 0.07
C ARG A 124 -10.54 18.60 -1.02
N ILE A 125 -10.42 18.20 -2.28
CA ILE A 125 -10.44 19.11 -3.44
C ILE A 125 -11.77 19.87 -3.50
N SER A 126 -12.91 19.18 -3.40
CA SER A 126 -14.22 19.81 -3.45
C SER A 126 -14.42 20.84 -2.33
N ASN A 127 -13.92 20.57 -1.12
CA ASN A 127 -13.95 21.56 -0.04
C ASN A 127 -13.09 22.78 -0.37
N LYS A 128 -11.89 22.62 -0.94
CA LYS A 128 -11.06 23.75 -1.36
C LYS A 128 -11.73 24.61 -2.44
N VAL A 129 -12.42 23.98 -3.41
CA VAL A 129 -13.21 24.70 -4.43
C VAL A 129 -14.35 25.48 -3.77
N LYS A 130 -15.10 24.82 -2.87
CA LYS A 130 -16.21 25.44 -2.12
C LYS A 130 -15.73 26.65 -1.30
N ASP A 131 -14.54 26.55 -0.70
CA ASP A 131 -13.94 27.61 0.12
C ASP A 131 -13.26 28.70 -0.73
N GLY A 132 -13.29 28.59 -2.06
CA GLY A 132 -12.69 29.56 -2.99
C GLY A 132 -11.16 29.56 -3.02
N LEU A 133 -10.52 28.51 -2.49
CA LEU A 133 -9.05 28.39 -2.45
C LEU A 133 -8.44 27.98 -3.80
N ILE A 134 -9.23 27.31 -4.63
CA ILE A 134 -8.89 26.87 -6.00
C ILE A 134 -10.15 26.94 -6.86
N GLN A 135 -9.99 26.99 -8.17
CA GLN A 135 -11.07 26.83 -9.14
C GLN A 135 -11.12 25.39 -9.67
N PRO A 136 -12.27 24.92 -10.20
CA PRO A 136 -12.37 23.61 -10.84
C PRO A 136 -11.33 23.38 -11.94
N GLU A 137 -10.96 24.43 -12.67
CA GLU A 137 -9.98 24.41 -13.77
C GLU A 137 -8.55 24.20 -13.28
N ASP A 138 -8.26 24.43 -11.99
CA ASP A 138 -6.95 24.18 -11.38
C ASP A 138 -6.74 22.68 -11.05
N ILE A 139 -7.76 21.83 -11.24
CA ILE A 139 -7.71 20.40 -10.90
C ILE A 139 -7.01 19.62 -12.01
N ASP A 140 -5.76 19.22 -11.74
CA ASP A 140 -4.97 18.34 -12.58
C ASP A 140 -4.47 17.08 -11.83
N GLU A 141 -3.76 16.19 -12.53
CA GLU A 141 -3.18 14.97 -11.93
C GLU A 141 -2.23 15.29 -10.77
N ARG A 142 -1.56 16.45 -10.84
CA ARG A 142 -0.58 16.88 -9.85
C ARG A 142 -1.29 17.28 -8.57
N LEU A 143 -2.39 18.02 -8.65
CA LEU A 143 -3.24 18.38 -7.52
C LEU A 143 -3.82 17.12 -6.87
N ILE A 144 -4.36 16.18 -7.67
CA ILE A 144 -4.90 14.92 -7.15
C ILE A 144 -3.82 14.17 -6.37
N THR A 145 -2.61 14.07 -6.93
CA THR A 145 -1.48 13.40 -6.28
C THR A 145 -1.10 14.05 -4.94
N HIS A 146 -1.15 15.38 -4.84
CA HIS A 146 -0.90 16.11 -3.60
C HIS A 146 -2.04 15.99 -2.59
N GLU A 147 -3.23 15.60 -3.04
CA GLU A 147 -4.37 15.36 -2.17
C GLU A 147 -4.49 13.92 -1.72
N LEU A 148 -3.79 12.95 -2.29
CA LEU A 148 -3.76 11.56 -1.82
C LEU A 148 -2.95 11.41 -0.52
N GLU A 149 -3.19 10.34 0.23
CA GLU A 149 -2.51 10.07 1.50
C GLU A 149 -0.99 9.80 1.33
N THR A 150 -0.57 9.40 0.13
CA THR A 150 0.86 9.26 -0.23
C THR A 150 1.62 10.59 -0.34
N LYS A 151 0.97 11.73 -0.15
CA LYS A 151 1.63 13.06 -0.05
C LYS A 151 2.64 13.18 1.09
N CYS A 152 2.69 12.19 1.98
CA CYS A 152 3.69 12.13 3.05
C CYS A 152 5.12 11.87 2.54
N THR A 153 5.30 11.48 1.28
CA THR A 153 6.60 11.24 0.64
C THR A 153 6.79 12.07 -0.64
N GLU A 154 8.04 12.34 -0.97
CA GLU A 154 8.44 12.97 -2.24
C GLU A 154 8.33 12.00 -3.43
N PHE A 155 8.16 10.71 -3.14
CA PHE A 155 8.13 9.64 -4.13
C PHE A 155 6.82 8.84 -4.06
N PRO A 156 5.67 9.47 -4.42
CA PRO A 156 4.36 8.84 -4.26
C PRO A 156 4.12 7.67 -5.22
N HIS A 157 4.83 7.62 -6.35
CA HIS A 157 4.70 6.57 -7.37
C HIS A 157 5.83 5.53 -7.23
N PRO A 158 5.51 4.27 -6.85
CA PRO A 158 6.52 3.22 -6.74
C PRO A 158 7.08 2.82 -8.10
N ASP A 159 8.36 2.46 -8.14
CA ASP A 159 8.95 1.91 -9.37
C ASP A 159 8.55 0.45 -9.59
N LEU A 160 8.48 -0.31 -8.50
CA LEU A 160 8.24 -1.74 -8.45
C LEU A 160 7.25 -2.06 -7.32
N LEU A 161 6.22 -2.84 -7.65
CA LEU A 161 5.35 -3.51 -6.68
C LEU A 161 5.73 -4.99 -6.62
N ILE A 162 6.07 -5.48 -5.44
CA ILE A 162 6.28 -6.90 -5.17
C ILE A 162 5.07 -7.42 -4.42
N ARG A 163 4.48 -8.52 -4.89
CA ARG A 163 3.38 -9.20 -4.21
C ARG A 163 3.69 -10.69 -4.08
N THR A 164 3.65 -11.20 -2.86
CA THR A 164 3.95 -12.58 -2.51
C THR A 164 2.71 -13.48 -2.62
N SER A 165 2.86 -14.78 -2.31
CA SER A 165 1.82 -15.81 -2.25
C SER A 165 1.13 -16.17 -3.59
N GLY A 166 1.75 -15.83 -4.72
CA GLY A 166 1.28 -16.19 -6.06
C GLY A 166 0.04 -15.42 -6.55
N GLU A 167 -0.45 -14.45 -5.80
CA GLU A 167 -1.73 -13.79 -6.08
C GLU A 167 -1.60 -12.69 -7.13
N LEU A 168 -2.17 -12.91 -8.32
CA LEU A 168 -2.10 -11.99 -9.47
C LEU A 168 -3.17 -10.89 -9.44
N ARG A 169 -3.15 -10.04 -8.42
CA ARG A 169 -4.06 -8.87 -8.31
C ARG A 169 -3.45 -7.74 -7.50
N LEU A 170 -4.01 -6.54 -7.60
CA LEU A 170 -3.61 -5.39 -6.77
C LEU A 170 -4.35 -5.34 -5.43
N SER A 171 -5.56 -5.92 -5.35
CA SER A 171 -6.41 -5.89 -4.15
C SER A 171 -6.64 -4.49 -3.58
N ASN A 172 -6.97 -3.51 -4.45
CA ASN A 172 -7.28 -2.14 -4.04
C ASN A 172 -6.12 -1.42 -3.33
N PHE A 173 -4.88 -1.83 -3.61
CA PHE A 173 -3.67 -1.20 -3.10
C PHE A 173 -3.16 -0.15 -4.10
N LEU A 174 -2.87 1.07 -3.62
CA LEU A 174 -2.24 2.18 -4.34
C LEU A 174 -2.70 2.39 -5.80
N MET A 175 -4.01 2.31 -6.05
CA MET A 175 -4.56 2.25 -7.41
C MET A 175 -4.15 3.43 -8.31
N TRP A 176 -4.08 4.65 -7.76
CA TRP A 176 -3.65 5.83 -8.50
C TRP A 176 -2.14 5.80 -8.74
N GLN A 177 -1.39 5.47 -7.69
CA GLN A 177 0.06 5.56 -7.68
C GLN A 177 0.71 4.51 -8.57
N LEU A 178 0.06 3.35 -8.76
CA LEU A 178 0.58 2.20 -9.51
C LEU A 178 0.40 2.27 -11.03
N ALA A 179 -0.13 3.37 -11.58
CA ALA A 179 -0.49 3.47 -13.01
C ALA A 179 0.63 3.07 -13.98
N TYR A 180 1.89 3.32 -13.62
CA TYR A 180 3.08 2.98 -14.42
C TYR A 180 4.11 2.14 -13.64
N THR A 181 3.67 1.51 -12.54
CA THR A 181 4.54 0.70 -11.69
C THR A 181 4.76 -0.68 -12.29
N GLU A 182 6.00 -1.17 -12.24
CA GLU A 182 6.28 -2.55 -12.63
C GLU A 182 5.76 -3.52 -11.59
N LEU A 183 5.05 -4.56 -12.03
CA LEU A 183 4.45 -5.55 -11.13
C LEU A 183 5.29 -6.84 -11.12
N TYR A 184 5.71 -7.29 -9.94
CA TYR A 184 6.39 -8.56 -9.72
C TYR A 184 5.59 -9.40 -8.72
N PHE A 185 5.22 -10.61 -9.13
CA PHE A 185 4.48 -11.55 -8.31
C PHE A 185 5.38 -12.73 -7.96
N ASP A 186 5.56 -12.97 -6.66
CA ASP A 186 6.37 -14.03 -6.11
C ASP A 186 5.46 -15.12 -5.52
N GLU A 187 5.84 -16.39 -5.69
CA GLU A 187 5.06 -17.53 -5.21
C GLU A 187 5.26 -17.79 -3.72
N SER A 188 6.38 -17.33 -3.14
CA SER A 188 6.72 -17.58 -1.73
C SER A 188 5.68 -16.93 -0.80
N PHE A 189 5.38 -17.56 0.33
CA PHE A 189 4.60 -16.90 1.38
C PHE A 189 5.41 -15.78 2.04
N TRP A 190 4.74 -14.78 2.61
CA TRP A 190 5.42 -13.63 3.22
C TRP A 190 6.44 -14.00 4.31
N PRO A 191 6.18 -14.95 5.23
CA PRO A 191 7.18 -15.37 6.21
C PRO A 191 8.45 -15.97 5.58
N ASP A 192 8.34 -16.50 4.37
CA ASP A 192 9.44 -17.12 3.63
C ASP A 192 10.13 -16.15 2.65
N PHE A 193 9.58 -14.96 2.44
CA PHE A 193 10.14 -13.96 1.53
C PHE A 193 11.32 -13.24 2.19
N GLY A 194 12.53 -13.52 1.71
CA GLY A 194 13.76 -12.99 2.27
C GLY A 194 14.59 -12.17 1.29
N GLU A 195 15.87 -12.00 1.63
CA GLU A 195 16.84 -11.25 0.83
C GLU A 195 17.00 -11.82 -0.58
N LYS A 196 17.00 -13.15 -0.70
CA LYS A 196 17.20 -13.84 -1.98
C LYS A 196 16.06 -13.54 -2.95
N GLU A 197 14.81 -13.67 -2.52
CA GLU A 197 13.60 -13.42 -3.30
C GLU A 197 13.50 -11.93 -3.65
N PHE A 198 13.86 -11.06 -2.71
CA PHE A 198 13.96 -9.63 -2.96
C PHE A 198 14.95 -9.30 -4.07
N VAL A 199 16.19 -9.81 -4.01
CA VAL A 199 17.20 -9.59 -5.05
C VAL A 199 16.74 -10.12 -6.42
N GLN A 200 16.01 -11.23 -6.46
CA GLN A 200 15.40 -11.74 -7.70
C GLN A 200 14.37 -10.77 -8.28
N ALA A 201 13.49 -10.20 -7.43
CA ALA A 201 12.55 -9.18 -7.86
C ALA A 201 13.26 -7.95 -8.46
N LEU A 202 14.39 -7.54 -7.87
CA LEU A 202 15.20 -6.43 -8.38
C LEU A 202 15.82 -6.75 -9.74
N HIS A 203 16.37 -7.95 -9.91
CA HIS A 203 16.91 -8.39 -11.20
C HIS A 203 15.82 -8.45 -12.28
N SER A 204 14.62 -8.92 -11.94
CA SER A 204 13.48 -8.90 -12.85
C SER A 204 13.14 -7.47 -13.28
N PHE A 205 13.06 -6.55 -12.31
CA PHE A 205 12.80 -5.14 -12.57
C PHE A 205 13.85 -4.50 -13.50
N GLN A 206 15.14 -4.73 -13.24
CA GLN A 206 16.24 -4.16 -14.04
C GLN A 206 16.23 -4.59 -15.52
N ARG A 207 15.64 -5.75 -15.83
CA ARG A 207 15.56 -6.28 -17.21
C ARG A 207 14.39 -5.71 -18.00
N ARG A 208 13.47 -4.98 -17.36
CA ARG A 208 12.29 -4.44 -18.05
C ARG A 208 12.65 -3.17 -18.81
N GLN A 209 12.24 -3.13 -20.07
CA GLN A 209 12.30 -1.91 -20.87
C GLN A 209 11.01 -1.13 -20.67
N ARG A 210 11.07 -0.02 -19.93
CA ARG A 210 9.92 0.88 -19.76
C ARG A 210 9.59 1.55 -21.09
N ARG A 211 8.45 1.20 -21.66
CA ARG A 211 7.88 1.85 -22.84
C ARG A 211 6.78 2.78 -22.36
N PHE A 212 7.09 4.07 -22.18
CA PHE A 212 6.11 5.09 -21.77
C PHE A 212 5.18 5.50 -22.91
N GLY A 213 4.52 4.53 -23.56
CA GLY A 213 3.56 4.78 -24.64
C GLY A 213 4.15 5.31 -25.95
N GLY A 214 5.48 5.46 -26.07
CA GLY A 214 6.13 5.77 -27.34
C GLY A 214 6.04 4.57 -28.29
N GLN A 215 5.38 4.75 -29.42
CA GLN A 215 5.51 3.83 -30.55
C GLN A 215 6.99 3.81 -30.96
N ASN A 216 7.60 2.62 -30.98
CA ASN A 216 8.89 2.43 -31.61
C ASN A 216 8.69 2.53 -33.14
N ASP A 217 8.69 3.75 -33.68
CA ASP A 217 8.88 3.99 -35.11
C ASP A 217 10.38 3.87 -35.45
N ASP A 218 10.93 2.67 -35.29
CA ASP A 218 12.32 2.35 -35.68
C ASP A 218 12.35 1.07 -36.52
N ASN A 219 11.57 1.03 -37.60
CA ASN A 219 11.65 -0.08 -38.57
C ASN A 219 11.28 0.26 -40.03
N LEU A 220 11.49 1.51 -40.49
CA LEU A 220 11.29 1.86 -41.91
C LEU A 220 12.32 2.86 -42.48
N VAL A 221 13.60 2.77 -42.13
CA VAL A 221 14.66 3.41 -42.96
C VAL A 221 15.92 2.56 -42.94
N ASN A 222 15.95 1.47 -43.72
CA ASN A 222 17.20 0.92 -44.29
C ASN A 222 16.90 -0.16 -45.34
N GLN A 223 16.26 0.25 -46.43
CA GLN A 223 16.45 -0.37 -47.75
C GLN A 223 16.38 0.75 -48.79
N LYS A 224 17.51 1.42 -49.03
CA LYS A 224 17.90 2.06 -50.29
C LYS A 224 19.21 2.82 -50.07
N SER A 225 20.32 2.17 -50.41
CA SER A 225 21.44 2.70 -51.20
C SER A 225 22.44 1.58 -51.40
#